data_AF-A0A165WWF6-F1
#
_entry.id   AF-A0A165WWF6-F1
#
_cell.length_a   1.000
_cell.length_b   1.000
_cell.length_c   1.000
_cell.angle_alpha   90.00
_cell.angle_beta   90.00
_cell.angle_gamma   90.00
#
_symmetry.space_group_name_H-M   'P 1'
#
loop_
_entity.id
_entity.type
_entity.pdbx_description
1 polymer ?
#
loop_
_entity_poly.entity_id
_entity_poly.type
_entity_poly.pdbx_seq_one_letter_code
_entity_poly.pdbx_strand_id
1 'polypeptide(L)'
;MLTEKGVQGDTINQGDTVNAFIHFAYVYSGYEDIYADMQSYKQWIDGTLMEVFFDPMVHTSSTTDVSGVGDHGKEGIEEFVDQHVCGLICKVLELEGDFVPMLEGLVDVE
;
A
#
# COMPACT_ATOMS: atom_id res chain seq x y z
N MET A 1 -12.53 16.51 -5.54
CA MET A 1 -11.50 16.93 -6.50
C MET A 1 -10.50 17.77 -5.72
N LEU A 2 -9.38 17.18 -5.29
CA LEU A 2 -8.32 17.90 -4.58
C LEU A 2 -7.74 18.91 -5.58
N THR A 3 -8.02 20.19 -5.38
CA THR A 3 -7.51 21.26 -6.23
C THR A 3 -6.09 21.61 -5.79
N GLU A 4 -5.14 21.33 -6.67
CA GLU A 4 -3.92 22.09 -6.95
C GLU A 4 -3.51 23.15 -5.91
N LYS A 5 -2.88 22.75 -4.79
CA LYS A 5 -1.76 23.49 -4.16
C LYS A 5 -0.94 22.52 -3.30
N GLY A 6 -0.36 21.52 -3.97
CA GLY A 6 0.86 20.90 -3.48
C GLY A 6 1.98 21.94 -3.51
N VAL A 7 2.84 21.91 -2.50
CA VAL A 7 4.05 22.72 -2.42
C VAL A 7 4.80 22.65 -3.77
N GLN A 8 5.25 23.81 -4.25
CA GLN A 8 5.85 23.99 -5.56
C GLN A 8 7.03 23.01 -5.77
N GLY A 9 6.81 21.94 -6.55
CA GLY A 9 7.85 21.00 -6.94
C GLY A 9 7.36 19.61 -7.34
N ASP A 10 6.40 19.04 -6.60
CA ASP A 10 6.06 17.62 -6.76
C ASP A 10 4.65 17.46 -7.35
N THR A 11 4.59 16.99 -8.60
CA THR A 11 3.31 16.66 -9.25
C THR A 11 2.91 15.25 -8.83
N ILE A 12 1.77 15.11 -8.16
CA ILE A 12 1.21 13.79 -7.84
C ILE A 12 0.88 13.06 -9.14
N ASN A 13 1.47 11.88 -9.33
CA ASN A 13 1.17 10.99 -10.44
C ASN A 13 0.34 9.78 -9.98
N GLN A 14 -0.05 8.95 -10.94
CA GLN A 14 -0.84 7.75 -10.69
C GLN A 14 -0.14 6.76 -9.74
N GLY A 15 1.16 6.53 -9.95
CA GLY A 15 1.96 5.64 -9.11
C GLY A 15 1.99 6.09 -7.65
N ASP A 16 2.05 7.41 -7.39
CA ASP A 16 2.00 7.94 -6.02
C ASP A 16 0.67 7.59 -5.33
N THR A 17 -0.43 7.61 -6.09
CA THR A 17 -1.77 7.26 -5.56
C THR A 17 -1.89 5.78 -5.29
N VAL A 18 -1.38 4.93 -6.19
CA VAL A 18 -1.36 3.47 -6.00
C VAL A 18 -0.50 3.09 -4.81
N ASN A 19 0.70 3.66 -4.69
CA ASN A 19 1.61 3.37 -3.60
C ASN A 19 1.00 3.76 -2.24
N ALA A 20 0.38 4.94 -2.16
CA ALA A 20 -0.33 5.36 -0.96
C ALA A 20 -1.58 4.51 -0.66
N PHE A 21 -2.29 4.03 -1.68
CA PHE A 21 -3.40 3.11 -1.50
C PHE A 21 -2.95 1.76 -0.92
N ILE A 22 -1.83 1.20 -1.40
CA ILE A 22 -1.27 -0.04 -0.86
C ILE A 22 -0.90 0.14 0.62
N HIS A 23 -0.22 1.24 0.96
CA HIS A 23 0.11 1.57 2.36
C HIS A 23 -1.15 1.75 3.22
N PHE A 24 -2.13 2.49 2.73
CA PHE A 24 -3.43 2.65 3.39
C PHE A 24 -4.08 1.29 3.66
N ALA A 25 -4.16 0.42 2.65
CA ALA A 25 -4.79 -0.89 2.79
C ALA A 25 -4.07 -1.77 3.82
N TYR A 26 -2.74 -1.72 3.86
CA TYR A 26 -1.94 -2.43 4.86
C TYR A 26 -2.22 -1.96 6.29
N VAL A 27 -2.25 -0.64 6.53
CA VAL A 27 -2.58 -0.10 7.85
C VAL A 27 -4.02 -0.46 8.25
N TYR A 28 -4.97 -0.30 7.33
CA TYR A 28 -6.39 -0.54 7.60
C TYR A 28 -6.79 -2.02 7.67
N SER A 29 -5.99 -2.93 7.14
CA SER A 29 -6.13 -4.37 7.37
C SER A 29 -5.66 -4.79 8.75
N GLY A 30 -5.14 -3.86 9.57
CA GLY A 30 -4.51 -4.20 10.84
C GLY A 30 -3.13 -4.83 10.65
N TYR A 31 -2.46 -4.50 9.53
CA TYR A 31 -1.12 -4.96 9.18
C TYR A 31 -1.02 -6.44 8.82
N GLU A 32 -2.14 -7.05 8.44
CA GLU A 32 -2.24 -8.47 8.08
C GLU A 32 -2.14 -8.69 6.57
N ASP A 33 -2.66 -7.76 5.76
CA ASP A 33 -2.76 -7.93 4.31
C ASP A 33 -2.10 -6.77 3.57
N ILE A 34 -1.33 -7.06 2.53
CA ILE A 34 -0.81 -6.04 1.62
C ILE A 34 -0.99 -6.39 0.15
N TYR A 35 -1.41 -5.40 -0.63
CA TYR A 35 -1.54 -5.54 -2.08
C TYR A 35 -0.19 -5.48 -2.79
N ALA A 36 -0.01 -6.34 -3.78
CA ALA A 36 1.14 -6.41 -4.65
C ALA A 36 0.69 -6.57 -6.12
N ASP A 37 1.64 -6.44 -7.05
CA ASP A 37 1.44 -6.57 -8.51
C ASP A 37 0.18 -5.82 -9.00
N MET A 38 0.03 -4.55 -8.58
CA MET A 38 -1.12 -3.73 -8.93
C MET A 38 -1.08 -3.35 -10.41
N GLN A 39 -1.80 -4.13 -11.22
CA GLN A 39 -1.93 -3.94 -12.66
C GLN A 39 -3.21 -3.18 -13.00
N SER A 40 -3.13 -2.35 -14.03
CA SER A 40 -4.27 -1.51 -14.41
C SER A 40 -4.31 -1.16 -15.89
N TYR A 41 -5.49 -0.74 -16.34
CA TYR A 41 -5.69 -0.13 -17.64
C TYR A 41 -6.68 1.03 -17.52
N LYS A 42 -6.60 1.95 -18.48
CA LYS A 42 -7.52 3.09 -18.57
C LYS A 42 -8.74 2.72 -19.38
N GLN A 43 -9.93 2.94 -18.82
CA GLN A 43 -11.21 2.72 -19.49
C GLN A 43 -12.16 3.88 -19.25
N TRP A 44 -12.96 4.22 -20.26
CA TRP A 44 -14.10 5.12 -20.10
C TRP A 44 -15.26 4.37 -19.43
N ILE A 45 -15.66 4.83 -18.25
CA ILE A 45 -16.82 4.32 -17.50
C ILE A 45 -17.73 5.52 -17.25
N ASP A 46 -18.97 5.45 -17.74
CA ASP A 46 -19.98 6.50 -17.62
C ASP A 46 -19.47 7.91 -17.99
N GLY A 47 -18.67 7.99 -19.06
CA GLY A 47 -18.11 9.25 -19.57
C GLY A 47 -16.92 9.80 -18.78
N THR A 48 -16.38 9.04 -17.82
CA THR A 48 -15.16 9.39 -17.08
C THR A 48 -14.04 8.42 -17.45
N LEU A 49 -12.85 8.93 -17.77
CA LEU A 49 -11.66 8.09 -17.94
C LEU A 49 -11.18 7.65 -16.55
N MET A 50 -11.34 6.38 -16.24
CA MET A 50 -10.96 5.79 -14.96
C MET A 50 -9.77 4.84 -15.13
N GLU A 51 -8.96 4.75 -14.08
CA GLU A 51 -8.00 3.67 -13.93
C GLU A 51 -8.72 2.47 -13.33
N VAL A 52 -8.68 1.32 -14.00
CA VAL A 52 -9.31 0.08 -13.55
C VAL A 52 -8.22 -0.91 -13.18
N PHE A 53 -8.13 -1.25 -11.90
CA PHE A 53 -7.24 -2.31 -11.42
C PHE A 53 -7.86 -3.68 -11.68
N PHE A 54 -7.03 -4.66 -11.98
CA PHE A 54 -7.44 -6.04 -12.20
C PHE A 54 -6.34 -6.99 -11.72
N ASP A 55 -6.74 -8.23 -11.42
CA ASP A 55 -5.87 -9.31 -10.96
C ASP A 55 -4.94 -8.93 -9.78
N PRO A 56 -5.48 -8.37 -8.67
CA PRO A 56 -4.64 -7.99 -7.55
C PRO A 56 -4.01 -9.23 -6.89
N MET A 57 -2.73 -9.13 -6.55
CA MET A 57 -2.06 -10.07 -5.65
C MET A 57 -2.12 -9.50 -4.22
N VAL A 58 -2.23 -10.38 -3.22
CA VAL A 58 -2.16 -10.00 -1.81
C VAL A 58 -1.14 -10.87 -1.10
N HIS A 59 -0.28 -10.29 -0.27
CA HIS A 59 0.50 -11.03 0.70
C HIS A 59 -0.21 -11.00 2.06
N THR A 60 -0.37 -12.15 2.71
CA THR A 60 -1.03 -12.24 4.02
C THR A 60 -0.04 -12.65 5.11
N SER A 61 -0.16 -12.09 6.29
CA SER A 61 0.60 -12.47 7.49
C SER A 61 0.24 -13.89 7.99
N SER A 62 -0.94 -14.39 7.59
CA SER A 62 -1.52 -15.67 8.03
C SER A 62 -0.82 -16.85 7.38
N THR A 63 -0.42 -17.82 8.19
CA THR A 63 0.14 -19.09 7.68
C THR A 63 -0.94 -20.10 7.27
N THR A 64 -2.21 -19.83 7.56
CA THR A 64 -3.33 -20.73 7.28
C THR A 64 -4.26 -20.21 6.19
N ASP A 65 -4.33 -18.89 6.01
CA ASP A 65 -5.21 -18.21 5.06
C ASP A 65 -4.36 -17.44 4.04
N VAL A 66 -3.80 -18.18 3.10
CA VAL A 66 -3.04 -17.62 1.97
C VAL A 66 -3.98 -17.15 0.86
N SER A 67 -3.67 -16.02 0.24
CA SER A 67 -4.51 -15.40 -0.79
C SER A 67 -4.43 -16.12 -2.15
N GLY A 68 -3.38 -16.90 -2.39
CA GLY A 68 -3.18 -17.62 -3.65
C GLY A 68 -1.73 -18.05 -3.87
N VAL A 69 -1.42 -18.52 -5.09
CA VAL A 69 -0.09 -19.05 -5.46
C VAL A 69 1.01 -17.98 -5.43
N GLY A 70 0.65 -16.71 -5.59
CA GLY A 70 1.55 -15.56 -5.52
C GLY A 70 1.70 -14.95 -4.13
N ASP A 71 1.12 -15.56 -3.10
CA ASP A 71 1.23 -15.08 -1.73
C ASP A 71 2.59 -15.47 -1.13
N HIS A 72 3.48 -14.49 -0.99
CA HIS A 72 4.79 -14.64 -0.34
C HIS A 72 4.74 -14.43 1.18
N GLY A 73 3.54 -14.30 1.74
CA GLY A 73 3.29 -14.15 3.16
C GLY A 73 4.03 -12.97 3.79
N LYS A 74 4.58 -13.19 4.99
CA LYS A 74 5.32 -12.18 5.74
C LYS A 74 6.55 -11.64 5.00
N GLU A 75 7.26 -12.47 4.24
CA GLU A 75 8.43 -12.01 3.47
C GLU A 75 8.02 -10.96 2.43
N GLY A 76 6.86 -11.15 1.78
CA GLY A 76 6.31 -10.17 0.84
C GLY A 76 5.88 -8.87 1.52
N ILE A 77 5.36 -8.94 2.75
CA ILE A 77 5.02 -7.77 3.56
C ILE A 77 6.29 -7.02 3.97
N GLU A 78 7.31 -7.72 4.48
CA GLU A 78 8.58 -7.15 4.91
C GLU A 78 9.29 -6.43 3.76
N GLU A 79 9.33 -7.04 2.57
CA GLU A 79 9.91 -6.40 1.38
C GLU A 79 9.22 -5.09 1.02
N PHE A 80 7.89 -5.01 1.12
CA PHE A 80 7.19 -3.75 0.92
C PHE A 80 7.57 -2.71 1.98
N VAL A 81 7.58 -3.08 3.26
CA VAL A 81 7.90 -2.16 4.36
C VAL A 81 9.30 -1.58 4.20
N ASP A 82 10.27 -2.43 3.81
CA ASP A 82 11.67 -2.03 3.61
C ASP A 82 11.86 -1.11 2.40
N GLN A 83 11.07 -1.30 1.34
CA GLN A 83 11.19 -0.53 0.10
C GLN A 83 10.26 0.70 0.03
N HIS A 84 9.20 0.74 0.83
CA HIS A 84 8.20 1.81 0.74
C HIS A 84 8.77 3.15 1.18
N VAL A 85 8.59 4.16 0.34
CA VAL A 85 8.91 5.55 0.67
C VAL A 85 7.61 6.36 0.64
N CYS A 86 7.19 6.87 1.80
CA CYS A 86 5.97 7.66 1.90
C CYS A 86 6.05 8.94 1.03
N GLY A 87 5.20 8.99 0.02
CA GLY A 87 4.99 10.17 -0.81
C GLY A 87 4.05 11.20 -0.18
N LEU A 88 3.74 12.28 -0.92
CA LEU A 88 2.86 13.35 -0.44
C LEU A 88 1.46 12.83 -0.03
N ILE A 89 0.90 11.84 -0.75
CA ILE A 89 -0.42 11.30 -0.43
C ILE A 89 -0.40 10.55 0.90
N CYS A 90 0.61 9.71 1.17
CA CYS A 90 0.74 9.02 2.46
C CYS A 90 0.74 10.02 3.63
N LYS A 91 1.45 11.14 3.47
CA LYS A 91 1.52 12.23 4.48
C LYS A 91 0.17 12.92 4.68
N VAL A 92 -0.55 13.20 3.59
CA VAL A 92 -1.90 13.80 3.65
C VAL A 92 -2.90 12.84 4.30
N LEU A 93 -2.71 11.53 4.12
CA LEU A 93 -3.50 10.48 4.78
C LEU A 93 -3.01 10.18 6.21
N GLU A 94 -2.00 10.88 6.70
CA GLU A 94 -1.39 10.71 8.02
C GLU A 94 -0.83 9.29 8.27
N LEU A 95 -0.33 8.63 7.22
CA LEU A 95 0.26 7.29 7.28
C LEU A 95 1.79 7.29 7.46
N GLU A 96 2.44 8.45 7.50
CA GLU A 96 3.91 8.53 7.53
C GLU A 96 4.47 7.90 8.81
N GLY A 97 5.26 6.83 8.64
CA GLY A 97 5.82 6.08 9.76
C GLY A 97 4.89 5.01 10.34
N ASP A 98 3.66 4.88 9.83
CA ASP A 98 2.73 3.81 10.21
C ASP A 98 3.08 2.51 9.49
N PHE A 99 4.13 1.89 10.00
CA PHE A 99 4.45 0.48 9.80
C PHE A 99 4.49 -0.11 11.20
N VAL A 100 3.92 -1.29 11.43
CA VAL A 100 4.08 -1.95 12.74
C VAL A 100 5.57 -1.98 13.06
N PRO A 101 5.97 -1.71 14.32
CA PRO A 101 7.32 -2.03 14.72
C PRO A 101 7.54 -3.52 14.44
N MET A 102 8.50 -3.87 13.60
CA MET A 102 9.07 -5.23 13.53
C MET A 102 9.77 -5.63 14.86
N LEU A 103 9.21 -5.26 16.02
CA LEU A 103 9.84 -5.32 17.33
C LEU A 103 8.86 -5.51 18.50
N GLU A 104 7.67 -6.09 18.34
CA GLU A 104 7.07 -6.83 19.46
C GLU A 104 7.73 -8.22 19.56
N GLY A 105 9.00 -8.21 19.97
CA GLY A 105 9.84 -9.40 20.13
C GLY A 105 11.20 -9.17 20.80
N LEU A 106 11.55 -7.94 21.22
CA LEU A 106 12.80 -7.65 21.94
C LEU A 106 12.57 -6.76 23.18
N VAL A 107 11.66 -7.18 24.06
CA VAL A 107 11.73 -6.79 25.47
C VAL A 107 11.60 -8.04 26.33
N ASP A 108 12.69 -8.80 26.40
CA ASP A 108 13.04 -9.49 27.63
C ASP A 108 13.50 -8.41 28.61
N VAL A 109 12.63 -8.04 29.56
CA VAL A 109 13.04 -7.33 30.78
C VAL A 109 12.84 -8.31 31.93
N GLU A 110 13.93 -8.52 32.65
CA GLU A 110 14.13 -9.44 33.79
C GLU A 110 12.99 -9.55 34.79
#